data_AF-A0A2V8LFZ8-F1
#
_entry.id   AF-A0A2V8LFZ8-F1
#
_cell.length_a   1.000
_cell.length_b   1.000
_cell.length_c   1.000
_cell.angle_alpha   90.00
_cell.angle_beta   90.00
_cell.angle_gamma   90.00
#
_symmetry.space_group_name_H-M   'P 1'
#
loop_
_entity.id
_entity.type
_entity.pdbx_description
1 polymer ?
#
loop_
_entity_poly.entity_id
_entity_poly.type
_entity_poly.pdbx_seq_one_letter_code
_entity_poly.pdbx_strand_id
1 'polypeptide(L)' 'MRTKGAVIRVRHGGSGPPLLLLHGYPNNHVLWHAVAAKLAQRYHVVCPDLRG' A
#
# COMPACT_ATOMS: atom_id res chain seq x y z
N MET A 1 -1.86 -0.19 -11.04
CA MET A 1 -1.31 1.11 -11.48
C MET A 1 -0.16 0.85 -12.45
N ARG A 2 -0.15 1.50 -13.62
CA ARG A 2 0.92 1.34 -14.62
C ARG A 2 2.01 2.38 -14.37
N THR A 3 3.26 1.94 -14.40
CA THR A 3 4.46 2.79 -14.32
C THR A 3 5.33 2.57 -15.57
N LYS A 4 6.46 3.29 -15.70
CA LYS A 4 7.39 3.10 -16.82
C LYS A 4 8.00 1.69 -16.90
N GLY A 5 8.14 0.99 -15.77
CA GLY A 5 8.86 -0.29 -15.70
C GLY A 5 8.03 -1.50 -15.27
N ALA A 6 6.79 -1.30 -14.80
CA ALA A 6 5.94 -2.38 -14.31
C ALA A 6 4.47 -1.97 -14.17
N VAL A 7 3.59 -2.98 -14.17
CA VAL A 7 2.23 -2.85 -13.64
C VAL A 7 2.25 -3.29 -12.18
N ILE A 8 1.98 -2.35 -11.27
CA ILE A 8 2.00 -2.59 -9.83
C ILE A 8 0.56 -2.75 -9.32
N ARG A 9 0.29 -3.83 -8.59
CA ARG A 9 -0.97 -3.98 -7.85
C ARG A 9 -0.92 -3.07 -6.63
N VAL A 10 -1.94 -2.23 -6.46
CA VAL A 10 -1.99 -1.23 -5.39
C VAL A 10 -3.35 -1.28 -4.73
N ARG A 11 -3.37 -1.27 -3.39
CA ARG A 11 -4.53 -0.89 -2.58
C ARG A 11 -4.27 0.48 -1.98
N HIS A 12 -5.27 1.36 -1.97
CA HIS A 12 -5.15 2.65 -1.33
C HIS A 12 -6.51 3.12 -0.81
N GLY A 13 -6.49 4.03 0.16
CA GLY A 13 -7.70 4.59 0.76
C GLY A 13 -7.38 5.52 1.93
N GLY A 14 -8.43 6.17 2.46
CA GLY A 14 -8.30 7.23 3.46
C GLY A 14 -8.13 8.62 2.85
N SER A 15 -7.87 9.60 3.70
CA SER A 15 -7.65 10.99 3.34
C SER A 15 -6.58 11.60 4.26
N GLY A 16 -6.00 12.73 3.85
CA GLY A 16 -4.89 13.38 4.57
C GLY A 16 -3.53 13.11 3.92
N PRO A 17 -2.42 13.32 4.64
CA PRO A 17 -1.08 13.20 4.07
C PRO A 17 -0.80 11.79 3.51
N PRO A 18 -0.04 11.66 2.42
CA PRO A 18 0.25 10.37 1.82
C PRO A 18 1.19 9.54 2.70
N LEU A 19 0.87 8.25 2.86
CA LEU A 19 1.69 7.27 3.59
C LEU A 19 1.87 5.99 2.78
N LEU A 20 3.11 5.62 2.48
CA LEU A 20 3.48 4.44 1.70
C LEU A 20 3.85 3.27 2.63
N LEU A 21 3.18 2.13 2.49
CA LEU A 21 3.48 0.91 3.25
C LEU A 21 4.04 -0.17 2.33
N LEU A 22 5.32 -0.50 2.49
CA LEU A 22 6.01 -1.55 1.73
C LEU A 22 6.14 -2.81 2.58
N HIS A 23 5.73 -3.95 2.05
CA HIS A 23 5.92 -5.25 2.70
C HIS A 23 7.32 -5.83 2.41
N GLY A 24 7.77 -6.78 3.24
CA GLY A 24 8.98 -7.59 2.99
C GLY A 24 8.68 -8.91 2.27
N TYR A 25 9.71 -9.69 1.97
CA TYR A 25 9.60 -11.06 1.45
C TYR A 25 9.43 -12.07 2.62
N PRO A 26 8.60 -13.14 2.50
CA PRO A 26 7.78 -13.58 1.36
C PRO A 26 6.31 -13.10 1.42
N ASN A 27 6.05 -11.88 1.89
CA ASN A 27 4.69 -11.38 2.13
C ASN A 27 4.15 -10.53 0.96
N ASN A 28 2.89 -10.10 1.07
CA ASN A 28 2.22 -9.14 0.16
C ASN A 28 1.49 -8.04 0.98
N HIS A 29 0.73 -7.15 0.32
CA HIS A 29 -0.01 -6.06 0.99
C HIS A 29 -0.99 -6.49 2.08
N VAL A 30 -1.41 -7.76 2.14
CA VAL A 30 -2.36 -8.27 3.15
C VAL A 30 -1.80 -8.19 4.57
N LEU A 31 -0.47 -8.23 4.73
CA LEU A 31 0.19 -8.03 6.03
C LEU A 31 -0.31 -6.76 6.73
N TRP A 32 -0.61 -5.72 5.96
CA TRP A 32 -1.00 -4.42 6.48
C TRP A 32 -2.49 -4.31 6.81
N HIS A 33 -3.33 -5.30 6.54
CA HIS A 33 -4.79 -5.12 6.60
C HIS A 33 -5.28 -4.54 7.94
N ALA A 34 -4.78 -5.07 9.06
CA ALA A 34 -5.17 -4.61 10.40
C ALA A 34 -4.69 -3.19 10.73
N VAL A 35 -3.53 -2.78 10.21
CA VAL A 35 -2.90 -1.49 10.54
C VAL A 35 -3.31 -0.40 9.53
N ALA A 36 -3.43 -0.75 8.26
CA ALA A 36 -3.83 0.14 7.18
C ALA A 36 -5.22 0.74 7.43
N ALA A 37 -6.16 -0.03 7.97
CA ALA A 37 -7.49 0.47 8.31
C ALA A 37 -7.45 1.58 9.39
N LYS A 38 -6.58 1.44 10.40
CA LYS A 38 -6.39 2.47 11.44
C LYS A 38 -5.66 3.70 10.89
N LEU A 39 -4.62 3.49 10.09
CA LEU A 39 -3.85 4.58 9.48
C LEU A 39 -4.69 5.39 8.48
N ALA A 40 -5.59 4.74 7.75
CA ALA A 40 -6.48 5.39 6.77
C ALA A 40 -7.45 6.41 7.38
N GLN A 41 -7.64 6.41 8.70
CA GLN A 41 -8.42 7.43 9.40
C GLN A 41 -7.73 8.80 9.42
N ARG A 42 -6.40 8.84 9.20
CA ARG A 42 -5.58 10.07 9.31
C ARG A 42 -4.71 10.34 8.08
N TYR A 43 -4.47 9.32 7.26
CA TYR A 43 -3.58 9.37 6.11
C TYR A 43 -4.26 8.84 4.86
N HIS A 44 -3.81 9.31 3.69
CA HIS A 44 -4.04 8.59 2.43
C HIS A 44 -3.01 7.45 2.36
N VAL A 45 -3.44 6.25 2.71
CA VAL A 45 -2.57 5.07 2.75
C VAL A 45 -2.44 4.44 1.37
N VAL A 46 -1.23 4.12 0.95
CA VAL A 46 -0.91 3.42 -0.29
C VAL A 46 -0.11 2.15 0.02
N CYS A 47 -0.65 0.99 -0.34
CA CYS A 47 -0.04 -0.33 -0.15
C CYS A 47 0.17 -1.00 -1.52
N PRO A 48 1.34 -0.82 -2.16
CA PRO A 48 1.70 -1.57 -3.36
C PRO A 48 2.21 -2.97 -3.02
N ASP A 49 1.96 -3.93 -3.91
CA ASP A 49 2.73 -5.17 -3.94
C ASP A 49 4.05 -4.91 -4.69
N LEU A 50 5.17 -5.27 -4.06
CA LEU A 50 6.49 -5.14 -4.68
C LEU A 50 6.57 -5.99 -5.95
N ARG A 51 7.36 -5.53 -6.94
CA ARG A 51 7.64 -6.31 -8.15
C ARG A 51 8.35 -7.61 -7.75
N GLY A 52 7.84 -8.73 -8.25
CA GLY A 52 8.33 -10.09 -8.01
C GLY A 52 7.60 -11.03 -8.96
#